data_AF-X1UIG2-F1
#
_entry.id   AF-X1UIG2-F1
#
_cell.length_a   1.000
_cell.length_b   1.000
_cell.length_c   1.000
_cell.angle_alpha   90.00
_cell.angle_beta   90.00
_cell.angle_gamma   90.00
#
_symmetry.space_group_name_H-M   'P 1'
#
loop_
_entity.id
_entity.type
_entity.pdbx_description
1 polymer ?
#
loop_
_entity_poly.entity_id
_entity_poly.type
_entity_poly.pdbx_seq_one_letter_code
_entity_poly.pdbx_strand_id
1 'polypeptide(L)'
;RNLDVLFNRIQSFIQKDHGIKISCIRLLKKRTIDLINSHCERLTKSTYYEFIQSLLDIIQILLEQELIFIYPEPNILRFLKSSVALLDGIKFSKVFEFIESVIPSFNASFIVNSNNLPILLKIKKENTKSLHPEIELSLNLLESKKYNFHEHKII
;
A
#
# COMPACT_ATOMS: atom_id res chain seq x y z
N ARG A 1 23.44 -9.66 13.79
CA ARG A 1 24.28 -9.94 14.99
C ARG A 1 24.59 -8.70 15.83
N ASN A 2 25.14 -7.60 15.29
CA ASN A 2 25.43 -6.41 16.13
C ASN A 2 24.19 -5.49 16.35
N LEU A 3 23.34 -5.36 15.33
CA LEU A 3 22.10 -4.55 15.40
C LEU A 3 21.04 -5.13 16.36
N ASP A 4 20.89 -6.46 16.41
CA ASP A 4 19.98 -7.13 17.35
C ASP A 4 20.34 -6.81 18.80
N VAL A 5 21.63 -6.89 19.13
CA VAL A 5 22.16 -6.62 20.46
C VAL A 5 21.97 -5.15 20.81
N LEU A 6 22.27 -4.24 19.88
CA LEU A 6 22.06 -2.81 20.07
C LEU A 6 20.59 -2.46 20.29
N PHE A 7 19.69 -2.97 19.44
CA PHE A 7 18.25 -2.74 19.55
C PHE A 7 17.70 -3.29 20.86
N ASN A 8 18.08 -4.51 21.26
CA ASN A 8 17.66 -5.11 22.52
C ASN A 8 18.18 -4.33 23.73
N ARG A 9 19.40 -3.78 23.66
CA ARG A 9 19.93 -2.90 24.71
C ARG A 9 19.12 -1.60 24.84
N ILE A 10 18.87 -0.92 23.72
CA ILE A 10 18.05 0.31 23.69
C ILE A 10 16.65 0.02 24.23
N GLN A 11 16.01 -1.04 23.76
CA GLN A 11 14.68 -1.45 24.22
C GLN A 11 14.68 -1.77 25.72
N SER A 12 15.67 -2.52 26.21
CA SER A 12 15.76 -2.88 27.63
C SER A 12 15.93 -1.67 28.54
N PHE A 13 16.70 -0.67 28.10
CA PHE A 13 16.89 0.57 28.85
C PHE A 13 15.58 1.37 28.95
N ILE A 14 14.95 1.64 27.80
CA ILE A 14 13.70 2.42 27.74
C ILE A 14 12.54 1.70 28.44
N GLN A 15 12.47 0.37 28.34
CA GLN A 15 11.45 -0.41 29.02
C GLN A 15 11.62 -0.38 30.54
N LYS A 16 12.86 -0.42 31.06
CA LYS A 16 13.12 -0.34 32.49
C LYS A 16 12.80 1.03 33.07
N ASP A 17 13.18 2.09 32.37
CA ASP A 17 13.06 3.46 32.90
C ASP A 17 11.67 4.07 32.69
N HIS A 18 10.97 3.65 31.64
CA HIS A 18 9.71 4.28 31.24
C HIS A 18 8.53 3.30 31.08
N GLY A 19 8.75 1.99 31.17
CA GLY A 19 7.71 0.99 30.91
C GLY A 19 7.26 0.91 29.46
N ILE A 20 7.99 1.55 28.53
CA ILE A 20 7.62 1.65 27.11
C ILE A 20 8.38 0.61 26.29
N LYS A 21 7.69 -0.04 25.35
CA LYS A 21 8.29 -0.96 24.39
C LYS A 21 8.44 -0.30 23.02
N ILE A 22 9.66 -0.26 22.49
CA ILE A 22 9.90 0.17 21.10
C ILE A 22 9.54 -0.96 20.15
N SER A 23 8.69 -0.69 19.17
CA SER A 23 8.32 -1.66 18.14
C SER A 23 9.33 -1.68 16.98
N CYS A 24 9.86 -0.52 16.59
CA CYS A 24 10.89 -0.40 15.58
C CYS A 24 11.64 0.94 15.65
N ILE A 25 12.82 0.99 15.05
CA ILE A 25 13.59 2.20 14.73
C ILE A 25 13.54 2.39 13.22
N ARG A 26 13.30 3.62 12.77
CA ARG A 26 13.24 3.99 11.35
C ARG A 26 14.23 5.12 11.09
N LEU A 27 15.03 4.99 10.05
CA LEU A 27 15.92 6.03 9.55
C LEU A 27 15.53 6.34 8.11
N LEU A 28 15.28 7.62 7.83
CA LEU A 28 14.88 8.12 6.52
C LEU A 28 15.90 9.16 6.07
N LYS A 29 16.47 9.00 4.87
CA LYS A 29 17.32 10.04 4.28
C LYS A 29 16.44 11.24 3.90
N LYS A 30 16.97 12.47 3.93
CA LYS A 30 16.24 13.69 3.55
C LYS A 30 15.52 13.56 2.20
N ARG A 31 16.20 12.94 1.23
CA ARG A 31 15.66 12.64 -0.10
C ARG A 31 14.33 11.87 -0.06
N THR A 32 14.11 11.00 0.93
CA THR A 32 12.82 10.31 1.13
C THR A 32 11.69 11.31 1.35
N ILE A 33 11.93 12.30 2.21
CA ILE A 33 10.95 13.34 2.52
C ILE A 33 10.70 14.21 1.28
N ASP A 34 11.76 14.58 0.57
CA ASP A 34 11.65 15.40 -0.65
C ASP A 34 10.80 14.69 -1.74
N LEU A 35 11.02 13.38 -1.94
CA LEU A 35 10.25 12.57 -2.89
C LEU A 35 8.77 12.46 -2.49
N ILE A 36 8.49 12.20 -1.21
CA ILE A 36 7.11 12.11 -0.70
C ILE A 36 6.40 13.45 -0.83
N ASN A 37 7.06 14.56 -0.46
CA ASN A 37 6.47 15.89 -0.57
C ASN A 37 6.15 16.24 -2.02
N SER A 38 7.08 15.99 -2.95
CA SER A 38 6.85 16.25 -4.38
C SER A 38 5.69 15.43 -4.95
N HIS A 39 5.49 14.21 -4.46
CA HIS A 39 4.35 13.38 -4.82
C HIS A 39 3.04 13.94 -4.24
N CYS A 40 3.05 14.33 -2.96
CA CYS A 40 1.88 14.90 -2.30
C CYS A 40 1.42 16.21 -2.94
N GLU A 41 2.34 17.06 -3.41
CA GLU A 41 2.00 18.30 -4.14
C GLU A 41 1.20 18.04 -5.43
N ARG A 42 1.33 16.84 -6.01
CA ARG A 42 0.64 16.45 -7.25
C ARG A 42 -0.71 15.78 -7.02
N LEU A 43 -1.02 15.38 -5.78
CA LEU A 43 -2.26 14.68 -5.41
C LEU A 43 -3.54 15.33 -5.92
N THR A 44 -3.61 16.67 -5.92
CA THR A 44 -4.82 17.41 -6.31
C THR A 44 -5.02 17.51 -7.82
N LYS A 45 -4.01 17.14 -8.61
CA LYS A 45 -3.99 17.27 -10.07
C LYS A 45 -3.92 15.93 -10.80
N SER A 46 -3.69 14.85 -10.07
CA SER A 46 -3.50 13.51 -10.64
C SER A 46 -4.78 12.69 -10.58
N THR A 47 -4.99 11.89 -11.62
CA THR A 47 -5.96 10.79 -11.57
C THR A 47 -5.51 9.73 -10.55
N TYR A 48 -6.45 8.87 -10.11
CA TYR A 48 -6.10 7.74 -9.24
C TYR A 48 -5.02 6.85 -9.86
N TYR A 49 -5.09 6.66 -11.18
CA TYR A 49 -4.12 5.86 -11.91
C TYR A 49 -2.70 6.43 -11.83
N GLU A 50 -2.54 7.70 -12.19
CA GLU A 50 -1.26 8.41 -12.13
C GLU A 50 -0.71 8.46 -10.70
N PHE A 51 -1.60 8.60 -9.71
CA PHE A 51 -1.23 8.53 -8.30
C PHE A 51 -0.61 7.18 -7.95
N ILE A 52 -1.26 6.06 -8.29
CA ILE A 52 -0.74 4.72 -8.00
C ILE A 52 0.59 4.48 -8.72
N GLN A 53 0.69 4.83 -10.01
CA GLN A 53 1.93 4.68 -10.76
C GLN A 53 3.08 5.47 -10.14
N SER A 54 2.84 6.75 -9.80
CA SER A 54 3.86 7.59 -9.18
C SER A 54 4.26 7.08 -7.79
N LEU A 55 3.31 6.55 -7.01
CA LEU A 55 3.58 5.96 -5.71
C LEU A 55 4.47 4.72 -5.84
N LEU A 56 4.16 3.83 -6.78
CA LEU A 56 4.93 2.62 -7.06
C LEU A 56 6.37 2.95 -7.49
N ASP A 57 6.54 3.94 -8.35
CA ASP A 57 7.87 4.43 -8.77
C ASP A 57 8.67 4.98 -7.58
N ILE A 58 8.03 5.75 -6.69
CA ILE A 58 8.69 6.26 -5.49
C ILE A 58 9.09 5.13 -4.56
N ILE A 59 8.21 4.16 -4.30
CA ILE A 59 8.53 2.98 -3.49
C ILE A 59 9.78 2.30 -4.05
N GLN A 60 9.85 2.08 -5.36
CA GLN A 60 11.02 1.46 -5.98
C GLN A 60 12.29 2.30 -5.79
N ILE A 61 12.23 3.61 -6.02
CA ILE A 61 13.37 4.53 -5.80
C ILE A 61 13.86 4.46 -4.35
N LEU A 62 12.94 4.45 -3.39
CA LEU A 62 13.27 4.40 -1.96
C LEU A 62 14.03 3.11 -1.59
N LEU A 63 13.71 2.00 -2.26
CA LEU A 63 14.32 0.69 -2.02
C LEU A 63 15.66 0.56 -2.74
N GLU A 64 15.72 0.90 -4.04
CA GLU A 64 16.94 0.80 -4.86
C GLU A 64 18.08 1.68 -4.33
N GLN A 65 17.75 2.88 -3.82
CA GLN A 65 18.73 3.82 -3.29
C GLN A 65 18.94 3.69 -1.78
N GLU A 66 18.34 2.68 -1.14
CA GLU A 66 18.41 2.44 0.29
C GLU A 66 18.11 3.71 1.10
N LEU A 67 17.03 4.43 0.75
CA LEU A 67 16.66 5.69 1.39
C LEU A 67 15.89 5.49 2.70
N ILE A 68 15.45 4.25 2.95
CA ILE A 68 14.68 3.83 4.11
C ILE A 68 15.38 2.65 4.79
N PHE A 69 15.59 2.79 6.09
CA PHE A 69 16.04 1.71 6.96
C PHE A 69 15.04 1.54 8.10
N ILE A 70 14.57 0.31 8.32
CA ILE A 70 13.63 -0.03 9.40
C ILE A 70 14.17 -1.26 10.13
N TYR A 71 14.23 -1.19 11.45
CA TYR A 71 14.68 -2.28 12.30
C TYR A 71 13.73 -2.52 13.49
N PRO A 72 13.32 -3.76 13.80
CA PRO A 72 13.55 -4.97 13.01
C PRO A 72 12.92 -4.85 11.62
N GLU A 73 13.53 -5.48 10.62
CA GLU A 73 13.06 -5.37 9.25
C GLU A 73 11.69 -6.05 9.09
N PRO A 74 10.63 -5.30 8.70
CA PRO A 74 9.32 -5.88 8.54
C PRO A 74 9.27 -6.75 7.28
N ASN A 75 8.47 -7.82 7.32
CA ASN A 75 8.34 -8.77 6.19
C ASN A 75 7.95 -8.09 4.88
N ILE A 76 7.11 -7.04 4.94
CA ILE A 76 6.73 -6.27 3.75
C ILE A 76 7.93 -5.54 3.11
N LEU A 77 8.85 -4.98 3.92
CA LEU A 77 10.03 -4.31 3.39
C LEU A 77 10.97 -5.33 2.75
N ARG A 78 11.14 -6.50 3.38
CA ARG A 78 11.94 -7.59 2.82
C ARG A 78 11.36 -8.11 1.50
N PHE A 79 10.05 -8.30 1.46
CA PHE A 79 9.32 -8.67 0.25
C PHE A 79 9.57 -7.65 -0.85
N LEU A 80 9.33 -6.37 -0.59
CA LEU A 80 9.51 -5.32 -1.60
C LEU A 80 10.95 -5.22 -2.12
N LYS A 81 11.96 -5.29 -1.24
CA LYS A 81 13.37 -5.33 -1.65
C LYS A 81 13.67 -6.53 -2.55
N SER A 82 13.14 -7.69 -2.19
CA SER A 82 13.31 -8.92 -2.98
C SER A 82 12.61 -8.81 -4.34
N SER A 83 11.43 -8.17 -4.39
CA SER A 83 10.70 -7.90 -5.63
C SER A 83 11.47 -6.95 -6.54
N VAL A 84 12.08 -5.89 -6.00
CA VAL A 84 12.96 -5.00 -6.79
C VAL A 84 14.12 -5.78 -7.38
N ALA A 85 14.80 -6.61 -6.58
CA ALA A 85 15.91 -7.43 -7.04
C ALA A 85 15.48 -8.45 -8.11
N LEU A 86 14.30 -9.08 -7.95
CA LEU A 86 13.76 -10.04 -8.90
C LEU A 86 13.42 -9.41 -10.25
N LEU A 87 12.91 -8.17 -10.23
CA LEU A 87 12.49 -7.44 -11.42
C LEU A 87 13.66 -6.84 -12.22
N ASP A 88 14.88 -6.86 -11.69
CA ASP A 88 16.12 -6.46 -12.37
C ASP A 88 15.99 -5.16 -13.20
N GLY A 89 15.51 -4.09 -12.54
CA GLY A 89 15.34 -2.77 -13.15
C GLY A 89 14.00 -2.53 -13.85
N ILE A 90 13.11 -3.52 -13.93
CA ILE A 90 11.72 -3.29 -14.36
C ILE A 90 11.00 -2.44 -13.31
N LYS A 91 10.31 -1.40 -13.77
CA LYS A 91 9.55 -0.50 -12.88
C LYS A 91 8.27 -1.16 -12.35
N PHE A 92 7.97 -0.97 -11.06
CA PHE A 92 6.72 -1.40 -10.44
C PHE A 92 5.49 -0.81 -11.14
N SER A 93 5.56 0.45 -11.60
CA SER A 93 4.50 1.05 -12.42
C SER A 93 4.25 0.27 -13.71
N LYS A 94 5.29 -0.25 -14.36
CA LYS A 94 5.17 -1.07 -15.58
C LYS A 94 4.60 -2.46 -15.30
N VAL A 95 4.96 -3.06 -14.16
CA VAL A 95 4.31 -4.30 -13.71
C VAL A 95 2.84 -4.07 -13.44
N PHE A 96 2.49 -2.93 -12.82
CA PHE A 96 1.09 -2.55 -12.58
C PHE A 96 0.32 -2.34 -13.88
N GLU A 97 0.87 -1.58 -14.85
CA GLU A 97 0.29 -1.43 -16.20
C GLU A 97 0.04 -2.80 -16.86
N PHE A 98 1.03 -3.69 -16.80
CA PHE A 98 0.91 -5.03 -17.37
C PHE A 98 -0.21 -5.83 -16.71
N ILE A 99 -0.19 -5.93 -15.37
CA ILE A 99 -1.23 -6.63 -14.59
C ILE A 99 -2.61 -6.07 -14.93
N GLU A 100 -2.73 -4.75 -14.95
CA GLU A 100 -3.99 -4.11 -15.31
C GLU A 100 -4.42 -4.48 -16.74
N SER A 101 -3.53 -4.45 -17.73
CA SER A 101 -3.85 -4.78 -19.13
C SER A 101 -4.35 -6.22 -19.32
N VAL A 102 -3.85 -7.17 -18.53
CA VAL A 102 -4.23 -8.59 -18.63
C VAL A 102 -5.45 -8.94 -17.77
N ILE A 103 -5.74 -8.14 -16.74
CA ILE A 103 -6.92 -8.34 -15.91
C ILE A 103 -8.17 -8.02 -16.74
N PRO A 104 -9.13 -8.97 -16.88
CA PRO A 104 -10.38 -8.70 -17.58
C PRO A 104 -11.20 -7.63 -16.83
N SER A 105 -12.14 -6.96 -17.50
CA SER A 105 -13.10 -6.09 -16.83
C SER A 105 -13.85 -6.86 -15.73
N PHE A 106 -14.02 -6.24 -14.57
CA PHE A 106 -14.66 -6.86 -13.41
C PHE A 106 -15.51 -5.85 -12.66
N ASN A 107 -16.54 -6.33 -11.97
CA ASN A 107 -17.37 -5.53 -11.06
C ASN A 107 -17.59 -6.35 -9.79
N ALA A 108 -16.68 -6.19 -8.84
CA ALA A 108 -16.66 -6.95 -7.61
C ALA A 108 -17.17 -6.08 -6.46
N SER A 109 -17.90 -6.70 -5.54
CA SER A 109 -18.35 -6.08 -4.30
C SER A 109 -17.92 -6.94 -3.13
N PHE A 110 -17.07 -6.39 -2.26
CA PHE A 110 -16.60 -7.03 -1.05
C PHE A 110 -17.38 -6.47 0.13
N ILE A 111 -18.01 -7.35 0.89
CA ILE A 111 -18.64 -6.99 2.16
C ILE A 111 -17.68 -7.38 3.27
N VAL A 112 -17.10 -6.37 3.92
CA VAL A 112 -16.35 -6.57 5.15
C VAL A 112 -17.34 -6.45 6.29
N ASN A 113 -17.85 -7.60 6.74
CA ASN A 113 -18.81 -7.65 7.84
C ASN A 113 -18.05 -7.65 9.18
N SER A 114 -17.94 -6.47 9.80
CA SER A 114 -17.54 -6.36 11.20
C SER A 114 -18.77 -6.07 12.06
N ASN A 115 -18.80 -6.57 13.30
CA ASN A 115 -19.94 -6.43 14.21
C ASN A 115 -20.37 -4.96 14.44
N ASN A 116 -19.47 -4.00 14.22
CA ASN A 116 -19.71 -2.58 14.50
C ASN A 116 -19.83 -1.72 13.23
N LEU A 117 -19.28 -2.18 12.10
CA LEU A 117 -19.24 -1.40 10.86
C LEU A 117 -19.18 -2.36 9.66
N PRO A 118 -20.33 -2.74 9.09
CA PRO A 118 -20.33 -3.43 7.82
C PRO A 118 -19.95 -2.42 6.72
N ILE A 119 -18.87 -2.73 6.01
CA ILE A 119 -18.35 -1.89 4.92
C ILE A 119 -18.58 -2.62 3.60
N LEU A 120 -19.14 -1.92 2.62
CA LEU A 120 -19.21 -2.38 1.24
C LEU A 120 -18.12 -1.68 0.43
N LEU A 121 -17.15 -2.45 -0.04
CA LEU A 121 -16.14 -2.01 -0.99
C LEU A 121 -16.56 -2.49 -2.38
N LYS A 122 -16.94 -1.58 -3.27
CA LYS A 122 -17.12 -1.91 -4.69
C LYS A 122 -15.85 -1.56 -5.44
N ILE A 123 -15.37 -2.51 -6.23
CA ILE A 123 -14.25 -2.34 -7.14
C ILE A 123 -14.74 -2.69 -8.53
N LYS A 124 -14.72 -1.72 -9.43
CA LYS A 124 -15.18 -1.88 -10.80
C LYS A 124 -14.08 -1.45 -11.76
N LYS A 125 -13.79 -2.29 -12.75
CA LYS A 125 -12.95 -1.98 -13.90
C LYS A 125 -13.82 -2.02 -15.14
N GLU A 126 -14.15 -0.84 -15.68
CA GLU A 126 -14.84 -0.76 -16.97
C GLU A 126 -13.84 -0.80 -18.14
N ASN A 127 -14.23 -1.46 -19.23
CA ASN A 127 -13.54 -1.35 -20.50
C ASN A 127 -13.99 -0.06 -21.19
N THR A 128 -13.50 1.07 -20.72
CA THR A 128 -13.67 2.35 -21.39
C THR A 128 -12.70 2.44 -22.57
N LYS A 129 -13.05 3.18 -23.62
CA LYS A 129 -12.14 3.48 -24.75
C LYS A 129 -10.97 4.42 -24.37
N SER A 130 -10.80 4.73 -23.08
CA SER A 130 -9.70 5.54 -22.55
C SER A 130 -8.43 4.71 -22.43
N LEU A 131 -7.26 5.37 -22.52
CA LEU A 131 -5.95 4.72 -22.36
C LEU A 131 -5.75 4.08 -20.97
N HIS A 132 -6.52 4.52 -19.98
CA HIS A 132 -6.47 4.02 -18.61
C HIS A 132 -7.88 3.55 -18.22
N PRO A 133 -8.08 2.26 -17.92
CA PRO A 133 -9.37 1.78 -17.45
C PRO A 133 -9.64 2.38 -16.08
N GLU A 134 -10.79 3.01 -15.91
CA GLU A 134 -11.16 3.60 -14.62
C GLU A 134 -11.44 2.46 -13.63
N ILE A 135 -10.51 2.23 -12.71
CA ILE A 135 -10.76 1.43 -11.51
C ILE A 135 -11.54 2.33 -10.55
N GLU A 136 -12.85 2.15 -10.50
CA GLU A 136 -13.73 2.83 -9.55
C GLU A 136 -13.70 2.09 -8.21
N LEU A 137 -13.32 2.80 -7.16
CA LEU A 137 -13.37 2.34 -5.78
C LEU A 137 -14.44 3.13 -5.03
N SER A 138 -15.54 2.48 -4.64
CA SER A 138 -16.53 3.10 -3.76
C SER A 138 -16.61 2.36 -2.43
N LEU A 139 -16.49 3.13 -1.35
CA LEU A 139 -16.60 2.64 0.02
C LEU A 139 -17.92 3.15 0.61
N ASN A 140 -18.86 2.25 0.84
CA ASN A 140 -20.17 2.58 1.39
C ASN A 140 -20.32 1.96 2.78
N LEU A 141 -20.81 2.75 3.74
CA LEU A 141 -21.30 2.20 4.99
C LEU A 141 -22.59 1.43 4.70
N LEU A 142 -22.68 0.19 5.15
CA LEU A 142 -23.93 -0.55 5.10
C LEU A 142 -24.77 -0.12 6.30
N GLU A 143 -25.84 0.65 6.07
CA GLU A 143 -26.82 0.90 7.12
C GLU A 143 -27.44 -0.44 7.55
N SER A 144 -27.30 -0.76 8.84
CA SER A 144 -27.52 -2.08 9.45
C SER A 144 -28.96 -2.62 9.36
N LYS A 145 -29.88 -1.95 8.66
CA LYS A 145 -31.31 -2.30 8.63
C LYS A 145 -31.89 -2.72 7.27
N LYS A 146 -31.11 -2.83 6.19
CA LYS A 146 -31.69 -3.11 4.84
C LYS A 146 -30.92 -4.04 3.90
N TYR A 147 -30.02 -4.89 4.39
CA TYR A 147 -29.38 -5.89 3.52
C TYR A 147 -29.88 -7.31 3.83
N ASN A 148 -30.82 -7.78 3.01
CA ASN A 148 -31.28 -9.16 2.99
C ASN A 148 -30.37 -9.94 2.03
N PHE A 149 -29.48 -10.78 2.57
CA PHE A 149 -28.45 -11.50 1.82
C PHE A 149 -29.00 -12.52 0.80
N HIS A 150 -30.31 -12.77 0.78
CA HIS A 150 -30.95 -13.75 -0.08
C HIS A 150 -31.43 -13.23 -1.45
N GLU A 151 -31.35 -11.92 -1.73
CA GLU A 151 -31.93 -11.37 -2.96
C GLU A 151 -30.94 -11.14 -4.13
N HIS A 152 -29.63 -11.29 -3.90
CA HIS A 152 -28.64 -11.08 -4.94
C HIS A 152 -28.12 -12.42 -5.46
N LYS A 153 -28.82 -13.00 -6.44
CA LYS A 153 -28.22 -14.02 -7.31
C LYS A 153 -26.98 -13.41 -7.94
N ILE A 154 -25.83 -13.96 -7.57
CA ILE A 154 -24.58 -13.82 -8.31
C ILE A 154 -24.86 -14.45 -9.69
N ILE A 155 -24.97 -13.60 -10.72
CA ILE A 155 -24.89 -13.99 -12.13
C ILE A 155 -23.49 -13.63 -12.58
#